data_AF-A0A6P0Y1C9-F1
#
_entry.id   AF-A0A6P0Y1C9-F1
#
_cell.length_a   1.000
_cell.length_b   1.000
_cell.length_c   1.000
_cell.angle_alpha   90.00
_cell.angle_beta   90.00
_cell.angle_gamma   90.00
#
_symmetry.space_group_name_H-M   'P 1'
#
loop_
_entity.id
_entity.type
_entity.pdbx_description
1 polymer ?
#
loop_
_entity_poly.entity_id
_entity_poly.type
_entity_poly.pdbx_seq_one_letter_code
_entity_poly.pdbx_strand_id
1 'polypeptide(L)'
;QLRPRYAARLEVYVVEDSFPESEVGILYPDVKIMQLRQAKIADIPPGTSGATALTPPLSLPIFQPVPVRLSNVEIRDTAQNVLVTCIEVLSPVNKREPGLTNYRQK
;
A
#
# COMPACT_ATOMS: atom_id res chain seq x y z
N GLN A 1 29.46 9.94 7.65
CA GLN A 1 30.21 9.19 8.68
C GLN A 1 29.68 9.59 10.06
N LEU A 2 29.37 8.65 10.95
CA LEU A 2 28.93 8.95 12.33
C LEU A 2 30.11 9.40 13.19
N ARG A 3 29.85 10.29 14.16
CA ARG A 3 30.85 10.71 15.15
C ARG A 3 31.22 9.51 16.05
N PRO A 4 32.47 9.38 16.54
CA PRO A 4 32.90 8.22 17.34
C PRO A 4 32.08 7.95 18.62
N ARG A 5 31.40 8.97 19.14
CA ARG A 5 30.47 8.84 20.29
C ARG A 5 29.20 8.05 19.98
N TYR A 6 28.92 7.77 18.70
CA TYR A 6 27.69 7.10 18.27
C TYR A 6 27.98 5.84 17.48
N ALA A 7 27.21 4.79 17.75
CA ALA A 7 27.20 3.55 16.99
C ALA A 7 25.84 3.36 16.31
N ALA A 8 25.86 2.93 15.04
CA ALA A 8 24.66 2.50 14.33
C ALA A 8 24.50 0.98 14.50
N ARG A 9 23.28 0.52 14.81
CA ARG A 9 22.91 -0.88 14.88
C ARG A 9 21.68 -1.13 14.04
N LEU A 10 21.66 -2.28 13.36
CA LEU A 10 20.49 -2.74 12.63
C LEU A 10 19.63 -3.59 13.56
N GLU A 11 18.38 -3.21 13.72
CA GLU A 11 17.36 -3.96 14.45
C GLU A 11 16.30 -4.42 13.43
N VAL A 12 15.94 -5.69 13.47
CA VAL A 12 15.03 -6.31 12.49
C VAL A 12 13.90 -6.99 13.24
N TYR A 13 12.67 -6.66 12.87
CA TYR A 13 11.46 -7.22 13.45
C TYR A 13 10.49 -7.66 12.35
N VAL A 14 9.57 -8.57 12.70
CA VAL A 14 8.60 -9.15 11.76
C VAL A 14 7.21 -8.64 12.11
N VAL A 15 6.47 -8.19 11.09
CA VAL A 15 5.09 -7.72 11.21
C VAL A 15 4.24 -8.35 10.11
N GLU A 16 2.99 -8.67 10.44
CA GLU A 16 2.00 -9.12 9.46
C GLU A 16 1.47 -7.92 8.64
N ASP A 17 1.72 -7.90 7.33
CA ASP A 17 1.11 -6.94 6.41
C ASP A 17 -0.10 -7.57 5.72
N SER A 18 -1.29 -7.01 5.98
CA SER A 18 -2.55 -7.46 5.37
C SER A 18 -2.79 -6.90 3.96
N PHE A 19 -1.95 -5.98 3.48
CA PHE A 19 -2.10 -5.32 2.18
C PHE A 19 -0.78 -5.21 1.41
N PRO A 20 -0.06 -6.32 1.16
CA PRO A 20 1.27 -6.28 0.54
C PRO A 20 1.25 -5.75 -0.91
N GLU A 21 0.16 -5.92 -1.65
CA GLU A 21 0.05 -5.50 -3.07
C GLU A 21 -0.37 -4.03 -3.27
N SER A 22 -0.80 -3.34 -2.21
CA SER A 22 -1.28 -1.95 -2.31
C SER A 22 -0.17 -0.91 -2.59
N GLU A 23 1.09 -1.35 -2.68
CA GLU A 23 2.21 -0.56 -3.20
C GLU A 23 2.32 -0.56 -4.74
N VAL A 24 1.52 -1.35 -5.47
CA VAL A 24 1.33 -1.14 -6.91
C VAL A 24 0.58 0.18 -7.07
N GLY A 25 1.35 1.26 -7.22
CA GLY A 25 0.84 2.63 -7.35
C GLY A 25 -0.31 2.68 -8.34
N ILE A 26 -1.47 3.13 -7.87
CA ILE A 26 -2.62 3.37 -8.73
C ILE A 26 -2.25 4.58 -9.60
N LEU A 27 -1.73 4.32 -10.80
CA LEU A 27 -1.59 5.33 -11.83
C LEU A 27 -3.02 5.76 -12.23
N TYR A 28 -3.45 6.91 -11.76
CA TYR A 28 -4.62 7.60 -12.30
C TYR A 28 -4.15 8.44 -13.48
N PRO A 29 -4.35 8.01 -14.74
CA PRO A 29 -4.03 8.88 -15.88
C PRO A 29 -5.01 10.06 -15.87
N ASP A 30 -4.49 11.28 -16.02
CA ASP A 30 -5.29 12.51 -16.07
C ASP A 30 -6.28 12.51 -17.24
N VAL A 31 -6.10 11.62 -18.23
CA VAL A 31 -6.95 11.51 -19.42
C VAL A 31 -7.28 10.06 -19.75
N LYS A 32 -8.55 9.81 -20.10
CA LYS A 32 -9.06 8.53 -20.59
C LYS A 32 -9.51 8.69 -22.04
N ILE A 33 -8.93 7.92 -22.97
CA ILE A 33 -9.38 7.92 -24.37
C ILE A 33 -10.69 7.14 -24.45
N MET A 34 -11.79 7.84 -24.77
CA MET A 34 -13.04 7.19 -25.13
C MET A 34 -13.03 6.87 -26.62
N GLN A 35 -12.95 5.59 -26.99
CA GLN A 35 -13.28 5.18 -28.34
C GLN A 35 -14.78 5.39 -28.54
N LEU A 36 -15.13 6.45 -29.27
CA LEU A 36 -16.47 6.63 -29.78
C LEU A 36 -16.76 5.45 -30.71
N ARG A 37 -17.51 4.45 -30.25
CA ARG A 37 -18.17 3.55 -31.19
C ARG A 37 -19.08 4.44 -32.02
N GLN A 38 -18.67 4.75 -33.24
CA GLN A 38 -19.63 5.15 -34.26
C GLN A 38 -20.68 4.05 -34.28
N ALA A 39 -21.86 4.38 -33.78
CA ALA A 39 -23.03 3.55 -33.98
C ALA A 39 -23.20 3.46 -35.50
N LYS A 40 -22.76 2.36 -36.09
CA LYS A 40 -23.45 1.88 -37.28
C LYS A 40 -24.89 1.71 -36.84
N ILE A 41 -25.76 2.57 -37.33
CA ILE A 41 -27.20 2.36 -37.31
C ILE A 41 -27.40 1.02 -38.01
N ALA A 42 -27.53 -0.04 -37.22
CA ALA A 42 -28.03 -1.32 -37.67
C ALA A 42 -29.55 -1.22 -37.53
N ASP A 43 -30.24 -1.42 -38.65
CA ASP A 43 -31.70 -1.44 -38.71
C ASP A 43 -32.26 -2.36 -37.61
N ILE A 44 -33.16 -1.81 -36.80
CA ILE A 44 -33.81 -2.50 -35.68
C ILE A 44 -35.11 -3.15 -36.21
N PRO A 45 -35.28 -4.48 -36.18
CA PRO A 45 -36.61 -5.07 -36.32
C PRO A 45 -37.40 -4.85 -35.02
N PRO A 46 -38.71 -4.56 -35.08
CA PRO A 46 -39.51 -4.35 -33.88
C PRO A 46 -39.77 -5.70 -33.20
N GLY A 47 -39.25 -5.90 -31.99
CA GLY A 47 -39.54 -7.14 -31.27
C GLY A 47 -38.87 -7.26 -29.90
N THR A 48 -39.71 -7.16 -28.88
CA THR A 48 -39.57 -7.73 -27.52
C THR A 48 -38.84 -6.88 -26.47
N SER A 49 -39.66 -6.22 -25.65
CA SER A 49 -39.33 -5.69 -24.33
C SER A 49 -38.82 -6.76 -23.39
N GLY A 50 -37.82 -6.42 -22.57
CA GLY A 50 -37.48 -7.17 -21.36
C GLY A 50 -36.00 -7.50 -21.18
N ALA A 51 -35.10 -6.53 -21.28
CA ALA A 51 -33.72 -6.72 -20.82
C ALA A 51 -33.63 -6.37 -19.33
N THR A 52 -33.77 -7.36 -18.45
CA THR A 52 -33.41 -7.24 -17.04
C THR A 52 -31.90 -7.05 -16.95
N ALA A 53 -31.45 -5.88 -16.50
CA ALA A 53 -30.04 -5.61 -16.29
C ALA A 53 -29.49 -6.53 -15.17
N LEU A 54 -28.78 -7.59 -15.53
CA LEU A 54 -28.06 -8.42 -14.59
C LEU A 54 -26.81 -7.66 -14.14
N THR A 55 -26.74 -7.32 -12.85
CA THR A 55 -25.53 -6.74 -12.26
C THR A 55 -24.44 -7.81 -12.25
N PRO A 56 -23.24 -7.56 -12.80
CA PRO A 56 -22.16 -8.53 -12.73
C PRO A 56 -21.77 -8.78 -11.27
N PRO A 57 -21.40 -10.03 -10.90
CA PRO A 57 -20.99 -10.34 -9.53
C PRO A 57 -19.73 -9.55 -9.16
N LEU A 58 -19.77 -8.88 -8.01
CA LEU A 58 -18.64 -8.17 -7.42
C LEU A 58 -17.70 -9.20 -6.77
N SER A 59 -16.48 -9.32 -7.29
CA SER A 59 -15.43 -10.10 -6.63
C SER A 59 -14.63 -9.20 -5.69
N LEU A 60 -14.68 -9.48 -4.39
CA LEU A 60 -13.77 -8.86 -3.42
C LEU A 60 -12.53 -9.75 -3.25
N PRO A 61 -11.31 -9.26 -3.52
CA PRO A 61 -10.11 -9.97 -3.16
C PRO A 61 -10.01 -10.05 -1.63
N ILE A 62 -9.80 -11.26 -1.11
CA ILE A 62 -9.47 -11.49 0.30
C ILE A 62 -7.95 -11.50 0.38
N PHE A 63 -7.37 -10.48 1.03
CA PHE A 63 -5.93 -10.43 1.25
C PHE A 63 -5.57 -11.24 2.49
N GLN A 64 -4.64 -12.18 2.33
CA GLN A 64 -4.06 -12.89 3.47
C GLN A 64 -2.89 -12.08 4.03
N PRO A 65 -2.79 -11.91 5.37
CA PRO A 65 -1.62 -11.30 5.97
C PRO A 65 -0.35 -12.07 5.60
N VAL A 66 0.70 -11.32 5.25
CA VAL A 66 2.02 -11.86 4.92
C VAL A 66 3.04 -11.33 5.93
N PRO A 67 3.92 -12.19 6.48
CA PRO A 67 4.97 -11.73 7.37
C PRO A 67 6.04 -10.94 6.60
N VAL A 68 6.18 -9.66 6.92
CA VAL A 68 7.17 -8.74 6.36
C VAL A 68 8.26 -8.44 7.38
N ARG A 69 9.53 -8.48 6.93
CA ARG A 69 10.68 -8.10 7.74
C ARG A 69 10.95 -6.61 7.59
N LEU A 70 10.83 -5.87 8.69
CA LEU A 70 11.11 -4.44 8.75
C LEU A 70 12.44 -4.21 9.46
N SER A 71 13.19 -3.21 9.01
CA SER A 71 14.50 -2.88 9.57
C SER A 71 14.58 -1.43 10.02
N ASN A 72 15.12 -1.28 11.22
CA ASN A 72 15.39 -0.01 11.88
C ASN A 72 16.89 0.15 12.06
N VAL A 73 17.39 1.35 11.82
CA VAL A 73 18.75 1.73 12.18
C VAL A 73 18.69 2.53 13.47
N GLU A 74 19.09 1.91 14.56
CA GLU A 74 19.23 2.55 15.85
C GLU A 74 20.58 3.25 15.95
N ILE A 75 20.58 4.53 16.29
CA ILE A 75 21.79 5.28 16.64
C ILE A 75 21.87 5.35 18.16
N ARG A 76 22.90 4.74 18.74
CA ARG A 76 23.12 4.69 20.18
C ARG A 76 24.37 5.44 20.59
N ASP A 77 24.33 6.07 21.76
CA ASP A 77 25.53 6.59 22.42
C ASP A 77 26.41 5.44 22.89
N THR A 78 27.71 5.49 22.60
CA THR A 78 28.63 4.39 22.90
C THR A 78 29.04 4.31 24.37
N ALA A 79 28.96 5.42 25.12
CA ALA A 79 29.36 5.45 26.51
C ALA A 79 28.28 4.86 27.43
N GLN A 80 27.00 5.15 27.15
CA GLN A 80 25.88 4.70 27.98
C GLN A 80 24.94 3.69 27.27
N ASN A 81 25.20 3.37 26.00
CA ASN A 81 24.37 2.47 25.18
C ASN A 81 22.90 2.92 25.05
N VAL A 82 22.66 4.23 25.20
CA VAL A 82 21.34 4.86 25.16
C VAL A 82 20.93 5.12 23.71
N LEU A 83 19.68 4.83 23.37
CA LEU A 83 19.10 5.15 22.06
C LEU A 83 18.96 6.66 21.92
N VAL A 84 19.62 7.23 20.91
CA VAL A 84 19.59 8.66 20.61
C VAL A 84 18.56 8.95 19.55
N THR A 85 18.50 8.13 18.50
CA THR A 85 17.52 8.25 17.42
C THR A 85 17.39 6.92 16.68
N CYS A 86 16.26 6.73 16.00
CA CYS A 86 15.96 5.55 15.21
C CYS A 86 15.52 5.97 13.82
N ILE A 87 16.06 5.33 12.79
CA ILE A 87 15.71 5.57 11.38
C ILE A 87 15.00 4.32 10.86
N GLU A 88 13.71 4.46 10.53
CA GLU A 88 12.95 3.39 9.88
C GLU A 88 13.25 3.42 8.36
N VAL A 89 13.79 2.32 7.81
CA VAL A 89 14.22 2.28 6.40
C VAL A 89 13.01 2.10 5.47
N LEU A 90 12.15 1.14 5.77
CA LEU A 90 10.88 0.89 5.10
C LEU A 90 9.89 0.37 6.14
N SER A 91 8.75 1.04 6.30
CA SER A 91 7.65 0.57 7.15
C SER A 91 6.28 0.89 6.55
N PRO A 92 5.85 0.13 5.53
CA PRO A 92 4.53 0.30 4.92
C PRO A 92 3.41 0.12 5.95
N VAL A 93 3.59 -0.83 6.87
CA VAL A 93 2.62 -1.14 7.93
C VAL A 93 2.45 0.02 8.92
N ASN A 94 3.54 0.68 9.35
CA ASN A 94 3.45 1.82 10.29
C ASN A 94 2.87 3.08 9.64
N LYS A 95 2.78 3.15 8.30
CA LYS A 95 2.18 4.29 7.58
C LYS A 95 0.67 4.13 7.33
N ARG A 96 0.06 3.01 7.74
CA ARG A 96 -1.37 2.71 7.60
C ARG A 96 -1.99 2.52 8.98
N GLU A 97 -3.30 2.76 9.13
CA GLU A 97 -3.99 2.40 10.37
C GLU A 97 -4.01 0.87 10.54
N PRO A 98 -3.84 0.34 11.76
CA PRO A 98 -3.75 1.04 13.05
C PRO A 98 -2.33 1.52 13.43
N GLY A 99 -1.30 1.16 12.66
CA GLY A 99 0.10 1.50 12.96
C GLY A 99 0.43 2.99 12.88
N LEU A 100 -0.31 3.73 12.06
CA LEU A 100 -0.11 5.17 11.80
C LEU A 100 -0.26 6.03 13.05
N THR A 101 -1.21 5.70 13.92
CA THR A 101 -1.42 6.45 15.16
C THR A 101 -0.19 6.37 16.08
N ASN A 102 0.35 5.16 16.30
CA ASN A 102 1.56 4.97 17.10
C ASN A 102 2.80 5.56 16.43
N TYR A 103 2.89 5.46 15.10
CA TYR A 103 4.01 6.02 14.33
C TYR A 103 4.13 7.54 14.48
N ARG A 104 3.01 8.27 14.49
CA ARG A 104 3.00 9.74 14.67
C ARG A 104 3.43 10.20 16.07
N GLN A 105 3.46 9.31 17.04
CA GLN A 105 3.86 9.62 18.42
C GLN A 105 5.36 9.38 18.68
N LYS A 106 6.07 8.73 17.75
CA LYS A 106 7.52 8.55 17.79
C LYS A 106 8.24 9.81 17.33
#